data_AF-A0A970Q167-F1
#
_entry.id   AF-A0A970Q167-F1
#
_cell.length_a   1.000
_cell.length_b   1.000
_cell.length_c   1.000
_cell.angle_alpha   90.00
_cell.angle_beta   90.00
_cell.angle_gamma   90.00
#
_symmetry.space_group_name_H-M   'P 1'
#
loop_
_entity.id
_entity.type
_entity.pdbx_description
1 polymer ?
#
loop_
_entity_poly.entity_id
_entity_poly.type
_entity_poly.pdbx_seq_one_letter_code
_entity_poly.pdbx_strand_id
1 'polypeptide(L)'
;MDKARRKELKEQYKEMKPDMGVFMISSKTTKKCYVQKAKDLKGVINSNRARLQGGLHPNLELRQEWKELGSDNFTIEILEYLDYEEDNDQEDYSDDLALLQMEWEEKLIKDNWKLYKKRI
;
A
#
# COMPACT_ATOMS: atom_id res chain seq x y z
N MET A 1 -39.35 0.02 -8.50
CA MET A 1 -37.94 -0.02 -8.93
C MET A 1 -37.17 -0.90 -7.97
N ASP A 2 -36.77 -2.07 -8.46
CA ASP A 2 -36.30 -3.19 -7.65
C ASP A 2 -35.02 -2.88 -6.87
N LYS A 3 -35.13 -3.02 -5.54
CA LYS A 3 -34.03 -2.89 -4.58
C LYS A 3 -32.88 -3.86 -4.90
N ALA A 4 -33.20 -5.01 -5.51
CA ALA A 4 -32.25 -6.00 -6.00
C ALA A 4 -31.36 -5.48 -7.15
N ARG A 5 -31.94 -4.80 -8.14
CA ARG A 5 -31.18 -4.25 -9.29
C ARG A 5 -30.23 -3.12 -8.89
N ARG A 6 -30.61 -2.30 -7.90
CA ARG A 6 -29.70 -1.28 -7.34
C ARG A 6 -28.55 -1.91 -6.55
N LYS A 7 -28.79 -3.04 -5.88
CA LYS A 7 -27.76 -3.76 -5.12
C LYS A 7 -26.73 -4.43 -6.06
N GLU A 8 -27.18 -5.12 -7.10
CA GLU A 8 -26.29 -5.74 -8.10
C GLU A 8 -25.42 -4.70 -8.82
N LEU A 9 -26.00 -3.58 -9.23
CA LEU A 9 -25.22 -2.49 -9.87
C LEU A 9 -24.18 -1.90 -8.91
N LYS A 10 -24.49 -1.78 -7.61
CA LYS A 10 -23.54 -1.32 -6.60
C LYS A 10 -22.41 -2.34 -6.38
N GLU A 11 -22.71 -3.64 -6.34
CA GLU A 11 -21.70 -4.70 -6.18
C GLU A 11 -20.77 -4.77 -7.40
N GLN A 12 -21.31 -4.75 -8.62
CA GLN A 12 -20.49 -4.70 -9.84
C GLN A 12 -19.61 -3.44 -9.89
N TYR A 13 -20.13 -2.30 -9.42
CA TYR A 13 -19.37 -1.06 -9.38
C TYR A 13 -18.25 -1.09 -8.32
N LYS A 14 -18.48 -1.72 -7.16
CA LYS A 14 -17.42 -2.00 -6.17
C LYS A 14 -16.35 -2.92 -6.75
N GLU A 15 -16.72 -3.96 -7.50
CA GLU A 15 -15.76 -4.85 -8.18
C GLU A 15 -14.92 -4.15 -9.27
N MET A 16 -15.43 -3.05 -9.85
CA MET A 16 -14.70 -2.26 -10.85
C MET A 16 -13.70 -1.28 -10.23
N LYS A 17 -13.89 -0.86 -8.98
CA LYS A 17 -12.98 0.06 -8.31
C LYS A 17 -11.76 -0.72 -7.78
N PRO A 18 -10.53 -0.22 -7.98
CA PRO A 18 -9.35 -0.87 -7.43
C PRO A 18 -9.33 -0.75 -5.91
N ASP A 19 -8.86 -1.77 -5.21
CA ASP A 19 -8.72 -1.69 -3.76
C ASP A 19 -7.73 -0.58 -3.36
N MET A 20 -8.10 0.22 -2.36
CA MET A 20 -7.24 1.27 -1.80
C MET A 20 -6.86 0.93 -0.35
N GLY A 21 -5.77 1.52 0.14
CA GLY A 21 -5.28 1.26 1.48
C GLY A 21 -3.79 1.50 1.64
N VAL A 22 -3.19 0.82 2.62
CA VAL A 22 -1.78 0.93 2.97
C VAL A 22 -1.13 -0.44 2.90
N PHE A 23 0.07 -0.49 2.32
CA PHE A 23 0.89 -1.68 2.27
C PHE A 23 2.31 -1.40 2.75
N MET A 24 3.03 -2.48 3.05
CA MET A 24 4.40 -2.47 3.52
C MET A 24 5.28 -3.35 2.64
N ILE A 25 6.52 -2.91 2.41
CA ILE A 25 7.62 -3.73 1.93
C ILE A 25 8.62 -3.88 3.07
N SER A 26 8.86 -5.10 3.56
CA SER A 26 9.69 -5.36 4.73
C SER A 26 10.86 -6.28 4.42
N SER A 27 11.98 -6.06 5.09
CA SER A 27 13.12 -6.99 5.10
C SER A 27 12.97 -7.97 6.25
N LYS A 28 13.02 -9.26 5.93
CA LYS A 28 12.97 -10.37 6.89
C LYS A 28 14.20 -10.41 7.81
N THR A 29 15.30 -9.80 7.38
CA THR A 29 16.60 -9.88 8.06
C THR A 29 16.86 -8.65 8.94
N THR A 30 16.53 -7.46 8.46
CA THR A 30 16.92 -6.19 9.12
C THR A 30 15.81 -5.56 9.95
N LYS A 31 14.59 -6.11 9.90
CA LYS A 31 13.38 -5.55 10.51
C LYS A 31 13.14 -4.08 10.11
N LYS A 32 13.52 -3.76 8.87
CA LYS A 32 13.22 -2.48 8.23
C LYS A 32 12.01 -2.62 7.33
N CYS A 33 11.27 -1.53 7.16
CA CYS A 33 10.11 -1.52 6.29
C CYS A 33 9.86 -0.18 5.59
N TYR A 34 9.22 -0.26 4.42
CA TYR A 34 8.76 0.87 3.62
C TYR A 34 7.25 0.81 3.59
N VAL A 35 6.60 1.86 4.08
CA VAL A 35 5.13 1.95 4.14
C VAL A 35 4.67 2.95 3.08
N GLN A 36 3.62 2.59 2.34
CA GLN A 36 3.07 3.45 1.30
C GLN A 36 1.55 3.29 1.19
N LYS A 37 0.86 4.42 1.10
CA LYS A 37 -0.55 4.48 0.71
C LYS A 37 -0.77 4.29 -0.79
N ALA A 38 -1.89 3.70 -1.18
CA ALA A 38 -2.28 3.50 -2.57
C ALA A 38 -3.80 3.64 -2.76
N LYS A 39 -4.19 4.34 -3.83
CA LYS A 39 -5.57 4.33 -4.36
C LYS A 39 -5.85 3.12 -5.27
N ASP A 40 -4.79 2.43 -5.68
CA ASP A 40 -4.82 1.16 -6.41
C ASP A 40 -3.69 0.29 -5.85
N LEU A 41 -4.00 -0.51 -4.83
CA LEU A 41 -3.05 -1.38 -4.13
C LEU A 41 -2.38 -2.33 -5.12
N LYS A 42 -3.15 -2.98 -5.99
CA LYS A 42 -2.62 -3.94 -6.95
C LYS A 42 -1.64 -3.28 -7.92
N GLY A 43 -2.02 -2.16 -8.53
CA GLY A 43 -1.17 -1.42 -9.46
C GLY A 43 0.10 -0.87 -8.81
N VAL A 44 -0.04 -0.25 -7.63
CA VAL A 44 1.09 0.35 -6.92
C VAL A 44 2.06 -0.72 -6.38
N ILE A 45 1.56 -1.84 -5.84
CA ILE A 45 2.40 -2.96 -5.38
C ILE A 45 3.21 -3.54 -6.55
N ASN A 46 2.56 -3.81 -7.69
CA ASN A 46 3.24 -4.35 -8.86
C ASN A 46 4.30 -3.39 -9.42
N SER A 47 3.99 -2.09 -9.47
CA SER A 47 4.93 -1.06 -9.89
C SER A 47 6.15 -0.99 -8.98
N ASN A 48 5.97 -1.03 -7.65
CA ASN A 48 7.07 -1.03 -6.70
C ASN A 48 7.93 -2.30 -6.83
N ARG A 49 7.31 -3.47 -6.96
CA ARG A 49 8.03 -4.74 -7.18
C ARG A 49 8.86 -4.69 -8.46
N ALA A 50 8.29 -4.25 -9.57
CA ALA A 50 9.01 -4.12 -10.84
C ALA A 50 10.16 -3.12 -10.75
N ARG A 51 9.96 -1.98 -10.07
CA ARG A 51 11.02 -0.99 -9.84
C ARG A 51 12.14 -1.52 -8.94
N LEU A 52 11.84 -2.34 -7.95
CA LEU A 52 12.86 -2.97 -7.10
C LEU A 52 13.67 -3.99 -7.89
N GLN A 53 12.99 -4.86 -8.64
CA GLN A 53 13.64 -5.84 -9.54
C GLN A 53 14.52 -5.15 -10.59
N GLY A 54 14.06 -4.04 -11.16
CA GLY A 54 14.82 -3.25 -12.14
C GLY A 54 15.85 -2.29 -11.54
N GLY A 55 15.98 -2.18 -10.20
CA GLY A 55 16.90 -1.22 -9.58
C GLY A 55 16.53 0.26 -9.80
N LEU A 56 15.26 0.56 -10.05
CA LEU A 56 14.73 1.90 -10.32
C LEU A 56 13.83 2.44 -9.20
N HIS A 57 13.74 1.73 -8.07
CA HIS A 57 12.92 2.17 -6.95
C HIS A 57 13.43 3.51 -6.36
N PRO A 58 12.54 4.49 -6.11
CA PRO A 58 12.94 5.83 -5.68
C PRO A 58 13.53 5.87 -4.27
N ASN A 59 13.14 4.93 -3.40
CA ASN A 59 13.76 4.78 -2.09
C ASN A 59 15.15 4.12 -2.24
N LEU A 60 16.20 4.93 -2.09
CA LEU A 60 17.59 4.51 -2.28
C LEU A 60 18.03 3.44 -1.27
N GLU A 61 17.64 3.60 0.00
CA GLU A 61 18.03 2.69 1.07
C GLU A 61 17.40 1.30 0.86
N LEU A 62 16.08 1.26 0.61
CA LEU A 62 15.38 0.03 0.28
C LEU A 62 15.97 -0.63 -0.97
N ARG A 63 16.26 0.16 -2.02
CA ARG A 63 16.84 -0.37 -3.25
C ARG A 63 18.21 -1.00 -3.05
N GLN A 64 19.07 -0.35 -2.26
CA GLN A 64 20.42 -0.86 -1.95
C GLN A 64 20.33 -2.17 -1.17
N GLU A 65 19.53 -2.19 -0.11
CA GLU A 65 19.36 -3.39 0.72
C GLU A 65 18.70 -4.53 -0.06
N TRP A 66 17.75 -4.21 -0.96
CA TRP A 66 17.16 -5.18 -1.89
C TRP A 66 18.18 -5.81 -2.82
N LYS A 67 19.11 -5.01 -3.35
CA LYS A 67 20.18 -5.50 -4.22
C LYS A 67 21.18 -6.38 -3.46
N GLU A 68 21.47 -6.04 -2.21
CA GLU A 68 22.46 -6.75 -1.38
C GLU A 68 21.92 -8.06 -0.81
N LEU A 69 20.69 -8.07 -0.30
CA LEU A 69 20.08 -9.25 0.32
C LEU A 69 19.31 -10.12 -0.68
N GLY A 70 18.95 -9.59 -1.84
CA GLY A 70 18.11 -10.28 -2.82
C GLY A 70 16.63 -10.29 -2.47
N SER A 71 15.78 -10.50 -3.49
CA SER A 71 14.32 -10.39 -3.38
C SER A 71 13.67 -11.33 -2.37
N ASP A 72 14.25 -12.52 -2.16
CA ASP A 72 13.65 -13.56 -1.32
C ASP A 72 13.64 -13.19 0.18
N ASN A 73 14.51 -12.24 0.55
CA ASN A 73 14.62 -11.69 1.89
C ASN A 73 13.62 -10.56 2.16
N PHE A 74 12.72 -10.27 1.23
CA PHE A 74 11.69 -9.26 1.39
C PHE A 74 10.29 -9.82 1.27
N THR A 75 9.35 -9.16 1.93
CA THR A 75 7.92 -9.43 1.80
C THR A 75 7.19 -8.14 1.43
N ILE A 76 6.11 -8.26 0.66
CA ILE A 76 5.15 -7.18 0.42
C ILE A 76 3.81 -7.61 0.99
N GLU A 77 3.25 -6.83 1.90
CA GLU A 77 2.03 -7.17 2.65
C GLU A 77 1.09 -5.96 2.69
N ILE A 78 -0.21 -6.20 2.51
CA ILE A 78 -1.23 -5.17 2.73
C ILE A 78 -1.49 -5.09 4.22
N LEU A 79 -1.35 -3.90 4.80
CA LEU A 79 -1.56 -3.67 6.22
C LEU A 79 -3.05 -3.42 6.51
N GLU A 80 -3.68 -2.60 5.69
CA GLU A 80 -5.08 -2.22 5.86
C GLU A 80 -5.70 -1.75 4.55
N TYR A 81 -6.94 -2.17 4.31
CA TYR A 81 -7.77 -1.69 3.21
C TYR A 81 -8.58 -0.49 3.69
N LEU A 82 -8.76 0.50 2.82
CA LEU A 82 -9.70 1.60 3.03
C LEU A 82 -10.91 1.37 2.13
N ASP A 83 -12.08 1.20 2.73
CA ASP A 83 -13.32 0.97 2.00
C ASP A 83 -13.86 2.26 1.37
N TYR A 84 -14.54 2.13 0.23
CA TYR A 84 -15.25 3.23 -0.40
C TYR A 84 -16.55 3.53 0.36
N GLU A 85 -16.84 4.82 0.56
CA GLU A 85 -18.15 5.24 1.04
C GLU A 85 -19.23 4.92 0.00
N GLU A 86 -20.33 4.28 0.42
CA GLU A 86 -21.32 3.67 -0.49
C GLU A 86 -22.13 4.66 -1.34
N ASP A 87 -22.09 5.95 -0.99
CA ASP A 87 -22.90 7.01 -1.61
C ASP A 87 -22.05 8.20 -2.09
N ASN A 88 -20.70 8.12 -2.05
CA ASN A 88 -19.82 9.20 -2.50
C ASN A 88 -18.72 8.71 -3.47
N ASP A 89 -19.06 8.72 -4.76
CA ASP A 89 -18.13 8.30 -5.82
C ASP A 89 -17.09 9.35 -6.22
N GLN A 90 -17.15 10.56 -5.65
CA GLN A 90 -16.23 11.66 -5.96
C GLN A 90 -15.34 12.07 -4.79
N GLU A 91 -15.33 11.28 -3.71
CA GLU A 91 -14.55 11.60 -2.53
C GLU A 91 -13.05 11.42 -2.79
N ASP A 92 -12.27 12.43 -2.41
CA ASP A 92 -10.83 12.34 -2.46
C ASP A 92 -10.28 11.72 -1.17
N TYR A 93 -10.15 10.39 -1.17
CA TYR A 93 -9.55 9.62 -0.07
C TYR A 93 -8.05 9.87 0.16
N SER A 94 -7.45 10.90 -0.46
CA SER A 94 -6.02 11.18 -0.32
C SER A 94 -5.61 11.47 1.11
N ASP A 95 -6.43 12.20 1.86
CA ASP A 95 -6.16 12.60 3.23
C ASP A 95 -6.38 11.45 4.21
N ASP A 96 -7.46 10.67 4.05
CA ASP A 96 -7.71 9.47 4.84
C ASP A 96 -6.58 8.44 4.67
N LEU A 97 -6.17 8.21 3.42
CA LEU A 97 -5.02 7.35 3.14
C LEU A 97 -3.71 7.91 3.70
N ALA A 98 -3.56 9.24 3.80
CA ALA A 98 -2.38 9.86 4.42
C ALA A 98 -2.37 9.60 5.93
N LEU A 99 -3.51 9.80 6.58
CA LEU A 99 -3.68 9.53 8.01
C LEU A 99 -3.44 8.06 8.31
N LEU A 100 -4.07 7.16 7.54
CA LEU A 100 -3.90 5.71 7.67
C LEU A 100 -2.43 5.30 7.53
N GLN A 101 -1.70 5.87 6.57
CA GLN A 101 -0.27 5.62 6.44
C GLN A 101 0.51 6.08 7.68
N MET A 102 0.22 7.28 8.20
CA MET A 102 0.91 7.80 9.39
C MET A 102 0.66 6.93 10.63
N GLU A 103 -0.59 6.49 10.84
CA GLU A 103 -0.93 5.61 11.95
C GLU A 103 -0.18 4.28 11.88
N TRP A 104 -0.09 3.68 10.69
CA TRP A 104 0.67 2.45 10.50
C TRP A 104 2.17 2.64 10.68
N GLU A 105 2.73 3.74 10.19
CA GLU A 105 4.12 4.11 10.44
C GLU A 105 4.40 4.21 11.95
N GLU A 106 3.51 4.84 12.72
CA GLU A 106 3.65 4.95 14.18
C GLU A 106 3.51 3.60 14.90
N LYS A 107 2.49 2.79 14.53
CA LYS A 107 2.27 1.44 15.08
C LYS A 107 3.52 0.57 14.86
N LEU A 108 4.06 0.56 13.65
CA LEU A 108 5.25 -0.23 13.31
C LEU A 108 6.49 0.23 14.09
N ILE A 109 6.69 1.53 14.26
CA ILE A 109 7.78 2.06 15.10
C ILE A 109 7.64 1.58 16.54
N LYS A 110 6.43 1.61 17.11
CA LYS A 110 6.14 1.08 18.46
C LYS A 110 6.45 -0.42 18.57
N ASP A 111 6.23 -1.17 17.48
CA ASP A 111 6.56 -2.59 17.37
C ASP A 111 8.05 -2.87 17.07
N ASN A 112 8.91 -1.85 17.23
CA ASN A 112 10.35 -1.88 16.98
C ASN A 112 10.74 -2.15 15.52
N TRP A 113 9.92 -1.74 14.56
CA TRP A 113 10.33 -1.66 13.17
C TRP A 113 11.07 -0.35 12.88
N LYS A 114 11.95 -0.40 11.88
CA LYS A 114 12.67 0.78 11.39
C LYS A 114 12.18 1.15 9.99
N LEU A 115 11.70 2.38 9.81
CA LEU A 115 11.28 2.83 8.49
C LEU A 115 12.50 3.12 7.59
N TYR A 116 12.46 2.69 6.33
CA TYR A 116 13.44 3.15 5.34
C TYR A 116 13.30 4.66 5.15
N LYS A 117 14.43 5.35 5.02
CA LYS A 117 14.44 6.80 4.86
C LYS A 117 13.68 7.21 3.60
N LYS A 118 12.68 8.08 3.76
CA LYS A 118 12.03 8.75 2.63
C LYS A 118 13.08 9.66 1.97
N ARG A 119 13.10 9.71 0.64
CA ARG A 119 13.98 10.61 -0.10
C ARG A 119 13.59 12.05 0.29
N ILE A 120 14.50 12.76 0.95
CA ILE A 120 14.44 14.23 1.15
C ILE A 120 14.76 14.90 -0.19
#